data_AF-A0A7I0J5Y6-F1
#
_entry.id   AF-A0A7I0J5Y6-F1
#
_cell.length_a   1.000
_cell.length_b   1.000
_cell.length_c   1.000
_cell.angle_alpha   90.00
_cell.angle_beta   90.00
_cell.angle_gamma   90.00
#
_symmetry.space_group_name_H-M   'P 1'
#
loop_
_entity.id
_entity.type
_entity.pdbx_description
1 polymer ?
#
loop_
_entity_poly.entity_id
_entity_poly.type
_entity_poly.pdbx_seq_one_letter_code
_entity_poly.pdbx_strand_id
1 'polypeptide(L)'
;LGPDIAATLQRPAVTGGALAVATLLLVSPQAEDLLDKVRAVIGDPGIGGPVTSDCGGASFWSVGRSGKLLARLCAGDGYQLRKRLVPLVELLNGRAGLPKLWSL
;
A
#
# COMPACT_ATOMS: atom_id res chain seq x y z
N LEU A 1 -15.94 2.15 -16.62
CA LEU A 1 -14.94 3.25 -16.52
C LEU A 1 -15.28 4.24 -17.62
N GLY A 2 -15.42 5.53 -17.32
CA GLY A 2 -15.81 6.54 -18.31
C GLY A 2 -14.70 6.82 -19.34
N PRO A 3 -15.02 7.49 -20.46
CA PRO A 3 -14.08 7.71 -21.56
C PRO A 3 -12.79 8.44 -21.15
N ASP A 4 -12.84 9.29 -20.12
CA ASP A 4 -11.70 10.11 -19.66
C ASP A 4 -10.93 9.51 -18.48
N ILE A 5 -11.00 8.19 -18.29
CA ILE A 5 -10.31 7.53 -17.17
C ILE A 5 -8.79 7.76 -17.22
N ALA A 6 -8.19 7.74 -18.42
CA ALA A 6 -6.77 7.97 -18.60
C ALA A 6 -6.38 9.38 -18.12
N ALA A 7 -7.12 10.42 -18.54
CA ALA A 7 -6.88 11.79 -18.11
C ALA A 7 -7.13 11.99 -16.60
N THR A 8 -8.08 11.25 -16.02
CA THR A 8 -8.38 11.31 -14.59
C THR A 8 -7.25 10.71 -13.76
N LEU A 9 -6.67 9.58 -14.18
CA LEU A 9 -5.55 8.94 -13.48
C LEU A 9 -4.29 9.80 -13.48
N GLN A 10 -4.08 10.64 -14.50
CA GLN A 10 -2.94 11.58 -14.54
C GLN A 10 -3.00 12.66 -13.46
N ARG A 11 -4.15 12.90 -12.82
CA ARG A 11 -4.27 13.93 -11.80
C ARG A 11 -3.50 13.54 -10.53
N PRO A 12 -2.64 14.42 -9.97
CA PRO A 12 -1.87 14.13 -8.76
C PRO A 12 -2.73 13.73 -7.56
N ALA A 13 -3.93 14.30 -7.43
CA ALA A 13 -4.88 13.96 -6.37
C ALA A 13 -5.54 12.57 -6.52
N VAL A 14 -5.33 11.89 -7.65
CA VAL A 14 -5.91 10.57 -7.97
C VAL A 14 -4.83 9.50 -7.86
N THR A 15 -4.02 9.32 -8.91
CA THR A 15 -2.88 8.39 -8.91
C THR A 15 -1.60 9.01 -9.46
N GLY A 16 -1.64 10.25 -9.96
CA GLY A 16 -0.47 10.91 -10.54
C GLY A 16 0.13 10.15 -11.73
N GLY A 17 -0.72 9.42 -12.48
CA GLY A 17 -0.31 8.61 -13.62
C GLY A 17 -0.04 7.14 -13.30
N ALA A 18 -0.11 6.71 -12.03
CA ALA A 18 0.00 5.30 -11.68
C ALA A 18 -1.23 4.51 -12.15
N LEU A 19 -1.02 3.26 -12.56
CA LEU A 19 -2.06 2.38 -13.13
C LEU A 19 -2.52 1.28 -12.17
N ALA A 20 -1.70 0.97 -11.16
CA ALA A 20 -2.00 -0.05 -10.16
C ALA A 20 -2.11 0.59 -8.77
N VAL A 21 -3.15 0.23 -8.03
CA VAL A 21 -3.42 0.76 -6.68
C VAL A 21 -3.76 -0.36 -5.72
N ALA A 22 -3.26 -0.27 -4.48
CA ALA A 22 -3.69 -1.12 -3.37
C ALA A 22 -4.00 -0.27 -2.14
N THR A 23 -5.03 -0.65 -1.38
CA THR A 23 -5.31 -0.10 -0.05
C THR A 23 -5.34 -1.25 0.95
N LEU A 24 -4.53 -1.16 2.00
CA LEU A 24 -4.48 -2.11 3.11
C LEU A 24 -5.04 -1.45 4.37
N LEU A 25 -5.79 -2.22 5.14
CA LEU A 25 -6.33 -1.80 6.44
C LEU A 25 -6.02 -2.88 7.47
N LEU A 26 -5.26 -2.51 8.50
CA LEU A 26 -5.10 -3.30 9.71
C LEU A 26 -5.97 -2.70 10.82
N VAL A 27 -6.78 -3.52 11.46
CA VAL A 27 -7.50 -3.16 12.69
C VAL A 27 -6.92 -3.99 13.83
N SER A 28 -6.18 -3.33 14.71
CA SER A 28 -5.46 -4.00 15.79
C SER A 28 -5.15 -3.04 16.92
N PRO A 29 -5.19 -3.48 18.20
CA PRO A 29 -4.66 -2.69 19.32
C PRO A 29 -3.18 -2.31 19.14
N GLN A 30 -2.40 -3.12 18.42
CA GLN A 30 -0.96 -2.93 18.17
C GLN A 30 -0.67 -2.26 16.82
N ALA A 31 -1.67 -1.66 16.17
CA ALA A 31 -1.50 -1.09 14.84
C ALA A 31 -0.54 0.12 14.82
N GLU A 32 -0.42 0.87 15.92
CA GLU A 32 0.49 2.02 16.03
C GLU A 32 1.96 1.60 15.92
N ASP A 33 2.34 0.51 16.61
CA ASP A 33 3.71 -0.04 16.63
C ASP A 33 4.23 -0.49 15.26
N LEU A 34 3.31 -0.67 14.30
CA LEU A 34 3.61 -1.10 12.94
C LEU A 34 3.76 0.07 11.97
N LEU A 35 3.37 1.29 12.35
CA LEU A 35 3.32 2.45 11.44
C LEU A 35 4.68 2.77 10.82
N ASP A 36 5.73 2.83 11.63
CA ASP A 36 7.07 3.17 11.14
C ASP A 36 7.65 2.06 10.27
N LYS A 37 7.39 0.80 10.61
CA LYS A 37 7.79 -0.35 9.79
C LYS A 37 7.09 -0.35 8.43
N VAL A 38 5.79 -0.03 8.41
CA VAL A 38 5.03 0.12 7.17
C VAL A 38 5.60 1.26 6.33
N ARG A 39 5.87 2.44 6.93
CA ARG A 39 6.46 3.58 6.22
C ARG A 39 7.84 3.26 5.65
N ALA A 40 8.66 2.51 6.38
CA ALA A 40 9.96 2.06 5.90
C ALA A 40 9.83 1.18 4.65
N VAL A 41 8.90 0.21 4.64
CA VAL A 41 8.66 -0.64 3.45
C VAL A 41 8.10 0.18 2.27
N ILE A 42 7.22 1.15 2.52
CA ILE A 42 6.68 2.03 1.47
C ILE A 42 7.78 2.90 0.84
N GLY A 43 8.65 3.45 1.68
CA GLY A 43 9.73 4.35 1.27
C GLY A 43 11.00 3.66 0.78
N ASP A 44 11.06 2.33 0.78
CA ASP A 44 12.27 1.60 0.42
C ASP A 44 12.59 1.77 -1.08
N PRO A 45 13.73 2.42 -1.43
CA PRO A 45 14.12 2.64 -2.81
C PRO A 45 14.50 1.34 -3.54
N GLY A 46 14.82 0.25 -2.82
CA GLY A 46 15.14 -1.06 -3.39
C GLY A 46 13.92 -1.89 -3.77
N ILE A 47 12.73 -1.55 -3.25
CA ILE A 47 11.49 -2.31 -3.47
C ILE A 47 10.64 -1.70 -4.62
N GLY A 48 10.99 -0.49 -5.09
CA GLY A 48 10.25 0.28 -6.11
C GLY A 48 10.80 0.26 -7.53
N GLY A 49 9.98 0.76 -8.48
CA GLY A 49 10.41 1.17 -9.81
C GLY A 49 10.86 2.65 -9.81
N PRO A 50 11.06 3.29 -10.97
CA PRO A 50 11.38 4.71 -11.05
C PRO A 50 10.38 5.54 -10.24
N VAL A 51 10.90 6.46 -9.41
CA VAL A 51 10.15 7.28 -8.43
C VAL A 51 9.07 8.19 -9.07
N THR A 52 9.01 8.23 -10.41
CA THR A 52 8.14 9.12 -11.18
C THR A 52 6.67 8.72 -11.17
N SER A 53 6.34 7.45 -10.89
CA SER A 53 4.95 6.93 -10.94
C SER A 53 4.56 6.11 -9.70
N ASP A 54 5.46 6.08 -8.73
CA ASP A 54 5.38 5.22 -7.56
C ASP A 54 5.19 6.10 -6.33
N CYS A 55 4.07 5.95 -5.64
CA CYS A 55 3.79 6.70 -4.42
C CYS A 55 3.03 5.86 -3.41
N GLY A 56 3.18 6.19 -2.14
CA GLY A 56 2.45 5.52 -1.08
C GLY A 56 2.51 6.29 0.22
N GLY A 57 1.59 5.96 1.11
CA GLY A 57 1.50 6.59 2.41
C GLY A 57 0.79 5.70 3.40
N ALA A 58 1.13 5.87 4.68
CA ALA A 58 0.50 5.18 5.78
C ALA A 58 0.13 6.14 6.89
N SER A 59 -1.08 5.95 7.42
CA SER A 59 -1.66 6.71 8.51
C SER A 59 -2.23 5.78 9.57
N PHE A 60 -2.17 6.23 10.81
CA PHE A 60 -2.74 5.54 11.96
C PHE A 60 -3.73 6.47 12.67
N TRP A 61 -4.81 5.89 13.18
CA TRP A 61 -5.71 6.56 14.11
C TRP A 61 -6.43 5.56 15.02
N SER A 62 -6.84 6.02 16.20
CA SER A 62 -7.57 5.21 17.16
C SER A 62 -9.08 5.35 16.97
N VAL A 63 -9.81 4.23 17.06
CA VAL A 63 -11.28 4.17 17.04
C VAL A 63 -11.76 3.29 18.18
N GLY A 64 -12.35 3.91 19.21
CA GLY A 64 -12.75 3.19 20.43
C GLY A 64 -11.55 2.55 21.12
N ARG A 65 -11.59 1.22 21.31
CA ARG A 65 -10.50 0.44 21.96
C ARG A 65 -9.53 -0.20 20.96
N SER A 66 -9.59 0.18 19.68
CA SER A 66 -8.76 -0.43 18.63
C SER A 66 -8.04 0.64 17.81
N GLY A 67 -6.83 0.30 17.37
CA GLY A 67 -6.08 1.09 16.39
C GLY A 67 -6.47 0.71 14.96
N LYS A 68 -6.42 1.67 14.04
CA LYS A 68 -6.54 1.46 12.60
C LYS A 68 -5.29 2.00 11.92
N LEU A 69 -4.64 1.14 11.15
CA LEU A 69 -3.55 1.52 10.25
C LEU A 69 -4.03 1.33 8.82
N LEU A 70 -3.96 2.39 8.01
CA LEU A 70 -4.28 2.37 6.60
C LEU A 70 -3.04 2.71 5.79
N ALA A 71 -2.70 1.85 4.85
CA ALA A 71 -1.65 2.08 3.86
C ALA A 71 -2.27 2.13 2.47
N ARG A 72 -1.89 3.11 1.66
CA ARG A 72 -2.25 3.21 0.25
C ARG A 72 -0.99 3.21 -0.59
N LEU A 73 -0.99 2.40 -1.64
CA LEU A 73 0.09 2.27 -2.60
C LEU A 73 -0.45 2.54 -4.01
N CYS A 74 0.36 3.22 -4.81
CA CYS A 74 0.18 3.41 -6.24
C CYS A 74 1.50 3.04 -6.94
N ALA A 75 1.41 2.36 -8.08
CA ALA A 75 2.55 2.00 -8.90
C ALA A 75 2.22 2.04 -10.39
N GLY A 76 3.25 2.17 -11.23
CA GLY A 76 3.10 2.17 -12.69
C GLY A 76 2.46 0.90 -13.24
N ASP A 77 2.64 -0.24 -12.57
CA ASP A 77 2.08 -1.53 -12.97
C ASP A 77 1.87 -2.47 -11.76
N GLY A 78 1.21 -3.60 -12.01
CA GLY A 78 0.92 -4.60 -10.97
C GLY A 78 2.17 -5.33 -10.44
N TYR A 79 3.25 -5.39 -11.22
CA TYR A 79 4.50 -6.04 -10.81
C TYR A 79 5.23 -5.18 -9.75
N GLN A 80 5.39 -3.88 -10.01
CA GLN A 80 5.94 -2.93 -9.03
C GLN A 80 5.05 -2.82 -7.79
N LEU A 81 3.73 -2.84 -7.97
CA LEU A 81 2.80 -2.87 -6.84
C LEU A 81 3.02 -4.13 -5.98
N ARG A 82 3.14 -5.32 -6.60
CA ARG A 82 3.31 -6.59 -5.89
C ARG A 82 4.62 -6.63 -5.09
N LYS A 83 5.71 -6.08 -5.62
CA LYS A 83 7.00 -5.99 -4.91
C LYS A 83 6.89 -5.28 -3.56
N ARG A 84 6.09 -4.22 -3.46
CA ARG A 84 5.81 -3.51 -2.18
C ARG A 84 4.70 -4.16 -1.37
N LEU A 85 3.67 -4.67 -2.03
CA LEU A 85 2.49 -5.21 -1.38
C LEU A 85 2.80 -6.50 -0.60
N VAL A 86 3.61 -7.40 -1.16
CA VAL A 86 3.91 -8.69 -0.52
C VAL A 86 4.61 -8.52 0.84
N PRO A 87 5.72 -7.78 0.96
CA PRO A 87 6.36 -7.53 2.25
C PRO A 87 5.44 -6.80 3.25
N LEU A 88 4.57 -5.89 2.79
CA LEU A 88 3.60 -5.24 3.66
C LEU A 88 2.58 -6.22 4.21
N VAL A 89 2.04 -7.12 3.38
CA VAL A 89 1.07 -8.11 3.86
C VAL A 89 1.74 -9.09 4.82
N GLU A 90 2.97 -9.52 4.54
CA GLU A 90 3.74 -10.38 5.45
C GLU A 90 3.96 -9.71 6.80
N LEU A 91 4.37 -8.43 6.79
CA LEU A 91 4.53 -7.62 7.99
C LEU A 91 3.22 -7.50 8.79
N LEU A 92 2.09 -7.25 8.12
CA LEU A 92 0.80 -7.01 8.76
C LEU A 92 0.08 -8.29 9.21
N ASN A 93 0.28 -9.42 8.53
CA ASN A 93 -0.30 -10.71 8.93
C ASN A 93 0.43 -11.36 10.12
N GLY A 94 1.62 -10.85 10.48
CA GLY A 94 2.38 -11.33 11.62
C GLY A 94 2.81 -12.79 11.44
N ARG A 95 2.22 -13.71 12.22
CA ARG A 95 2.57 -15.15 12.20
C ARG A 95 1.70 -16.00 11.27
N ALA A 96 0.61 -15.44 10.75
CA ALA A 96 -0.18 -16.13 9.73
C ALA A 96 0.53 -15.93 8.39
N GLY A 97 1.03 -17.00 7.77
CA GLY A 97 1.55 -16.92 6.41
C GLY A 97 0.51 -16.35 5.45
N LEU A 98 0.97 -15.77 4.33
CA LEU A 98 0.09 -15.32 3.25
C LEU A 98 -0.90 -16.45 2.86
N PRO A 99 -2.21 -16.16 2.70
CA PRO A 99 -3.14 -17.14 2.18
C PRO A 99 -2.61 -17.68 0.85
N LYS A 100 -2.71 -18.99 0.61
CA LYS A 100 -2.17 -19.65 -0.61
C LYS A 100 -2.62 -18.99 -1.93
N LEU A 101 -3.77 -18.33 -1.91
CA LEU A 101 -4.32 -17.58 -3.04
C LEU A 101 -3.44 -16.39 -3.47
N TRP A 102 -2.60 -15.85 -2.58
CA TRP A 102 -1.75 -14.68 -2.82
C TRP A 102 -0.29 -15.07 -3.11
N SER A 103 0.08 -16.33 -2.89
CA SER A 103 1.40 -16.91 -3.19
C SER A 103 1.51 -17.56 -4.56
N LEU A 104 0.42 -17.60 -5.35
CA LEU A 104 0.40 -18.13 -6.72
C LEU A 104 0.81 -17.07 -7.77
#